data_AF-A0A3M7SBU2-F1
#
_entry.id   AF-A0A3M7SBU2-F1
#
_cell.length_a   1.000
_cell.length_b   1.000
_cell.length_c   1.000
_cell.angle_alpha   90.00
_cell.angle_beta   90.00
_cell.angle_gamma   90.00
#
_symmetry.space_group_name_H-M   'P 1'
#
loop_
_entity.id
_entity.type
_entity.pdbx_description
1 polymer ?
#
loop_
_entity_poly.entity_id
_entity_poly.type
_entity_poly.pdbx_seq_one_letter_code
_entity_poly.pdbx_strand_id
1 'polypeptide(L)'
;MDTVEYLDPEKNFVVYDNYKLHRKATNSNKMTRWRCQQCKSISITVNSDDLIVRKPNGETIHNPKKCTKYFPVQKVCIIEYERLKYEAQTDHNFSFSKRYREIL
;
A
#
# COMPACT_ATOMS: atom_id res chain seq x y z
N MET A 1 -12.83 -10.53 -7.82
CA MET A 1 -12.05 -9.26 -7.78
C MET A 1 -11.56 -9.11 -6.35
N ASP A 2 -10.33 -8.62 -6.14
CA ASP A 2 -9.74 -8.51 -4.81
C ASP A 2 -9.82 -7.06 -4.32
N THR A 3 -10.19 -6.87 -3.05
CA THR A 3 -10.21 -5.55 -2.40
C THR A 3 -8.79 -5.09 -2.08
N VAL A 4 -8.54 -3.79 -2.23
CA VAL A 4 -7.25 -3.18 -1.94
C VAL A 4 -7.18 -2.71 -0.49
N GLU A 5 -6.14 -3.16 0.21
CA GLU A 5 -5.79 -2.65 1.54
C GLU A 5 -4.79 -1.49 1.40
N TYR A 6 -5.18 -0.32 1.90
CA TYR A 6 -4.34 0.87 1.92
C TYR A 6 -3.42 0.87 3.13
N LEU A 7 -2.18 1.30 2.90
CA LEU A 7 -1.23 1.57 3.99
C LEU A 7 -1.51 2.93 4.65
N ASP A 8 -1.97 3.89 3.85
CA ASP A 8 -2.21 5.27 4.26
C ASP A 8 -3.70 5.59 4.05
N PRO A 9 -4.40 6.15 5.06
CA PRO A 9 -5.78 6.61 4.94
C PRO A 9 -6.02 7.67 3.86
N GLU A 10 -4.99 8.43 3.47
CA GLU A 10 -5.05 9.35 2.31
C GLU A 10 -4.91 8.61 0.95
N LYS A 11 -4.88 7.27 0.98
CA LYS A 11 -4.77 6.39 -0.19
C LYS A 11 -3.53 6.68 -1.02
N ASN A 12 -2.36 6.90 -0.41
CA ASN A 12 -1.14 7.15 -1.18
C ASN A 12 -0.36 5.87 -1.51
N PHE A 13 -0.44 4.83 -0.65
CA PHE A 13 0.32 3.59 -0.80
C PHE A 13 -0.52 2.32 -0.56
N VAL A 14 -0.15 1.23 -1.22
CA VAL A 14 -0.73 -0.12 -1.06
C VAL A 14 0.38 -1.17 -1.09
N VAL A 15 0.11 -2.36 -0.52
CA VAL A 15 0.99 -3.53 -0.67
C VAL A 15 0.35 -4.54 -1.61
N TYR A 16 1.02 -4.84 -2.72
CA TYR A 16 0.59 -5.85 -3.68
C TYR A 16 1.72 -6.87 -3.89
N ASP A 17 1.41 -8.17 -3.79
CA ASP A 17 2.39 -9.27 -3.82
C ASP A 17 3.63 -8.99 -2.94
N ASN A 18 3.41 -8.45 -1.74
CA ASN A 18 4.45 -8.02 -0.80
C ASN A 18 5.42 -6.93 -1.32
N TYR A 19 5.03 -6.12 -2.29
CA TYR A 19 5.77 -4.92 -2.69
C TYR A 19 4.98 -3.65 -2.41
N LYS A 20 5.68 -2.57 -2.03
CA LYS A 20 5.07 -1.25 -1.87
C LYS A 20 4.80 -0.62 -3.25
N LEU A 21 3.54 -0.30 -3.50
CA LEU A 21 3.09 0.42 -4.68
C LEU A 21 2.57 1.79 -4.27
N HIS A 22 2.85 2.79 -5.10
CA HIS A 22 2.43 4.17 -4.92
C HIS A 22 1.30 4.53 -5.88
N ARG A 23 0.36 5.34 -5.40
CA ARG A 23 -0.73 5.89 -6.18
C ARG A 23 -0.18 6.75 -7.31
N LYS A 24 -0.80 6.64 -8.49
CA LYS A 24 -0.65 7.57 -9.61
C LYS A 24 -1.93 8.36 -9.79
N ALA A 25 -1.87 9.37 -10.66
CA ALA A 25 -3.02 10.18 -11.01
C ALA A 25 -4.22 9.30 -11.38
N THR A 26 -5.39 9.70 -10.90
CA THR A 26 -6.64 9.04 -11.22
C THR A 26 -7.01 9.40 -12.65
N ASN A 27 -7.35 8.40 -13.46
CA ASN A 27 -7.79 8.63 -14.84
C ASN A 27 -9.17 9.30 -14.86
N SER A 28 -9.56 9.87 -16.00
CA SER A 28 -10.87 10.49 -16.20
C SER A 28 -12.05 9.55 -15.92
N ASN A 29 -11.85 8.24 -16.08
CA ASN A 29 -12.84 7.20 -15.78
C ASN A 29 -12.84 6.74 -14.31
N LYS A 30 -12.31 7.54 -13.38
CA LYS A 30 -12.19 7.25 -11.93
C LYS A 30 -11.34 6.02 -11.58
N MET A 31 -10.65 5.41 -12.54
CA MET A 31 -9.71 4.33 -12.25
C MET A 31 -8.38 4.90 -11.77
N THR A 32 -7.83 4.30 -10.72
CA THR A 32 -6.54 4.68 -10.15
C THR A 32 -5.48 3.64 -10.49
N ARG A 33 -4.38 4.08 -11.08
CA ARG A 33 -3.21 3.22 -11.30
C ARG A 33 -2.29 3.29 -10.09
N TRP A 34 -1.79 2.14 -9.67
CA TRP A 34 -0.77 2.00 -8.64
C TRP A 34 0.47 1.40 -9.25
N ARG A 35 1.64 1.94 -8.93
CA ARG A 35 2.89 1.54 -9.56
C ARG A 35 3.96 1.30 -8.51
N CYS A 36 4.77 0.27 -8.70
CA CYS A 36 5.87 -0.01 -7.79
C CYS A 36 6.74 1.24 -7.63
N GLN A 37 7.00 1.62 -6.37
CA GLN A 37 7.75 2.82 -6.05
C GLN A 37 9.18 2.77 -6.62
N GLN A 38 9.84 1.62 -6.45
CA GLN A 38 11.27 1.48 -6.68
C GLN A 38 11.59 1.20 -8.15
N CYS A 39 11.16 0.04 -8.66
CA CYS A 39 11.51 -0.39 -10.00
C CYS A 39 10.54 0.06 -11.09
N LYS A 40 9.35 0.57 -10.71
CA LYS A 40 8.32 1.07 -11.65
C LYS A 40 7.86 0.04 -12.71
N SER A 41 8.29 -1.22 -12.65
CA SER A 41 7.95 -2.25 -13.64
C SER A 41 6.53 -2.79 -13.45
N ILE A 42 6.10 -2.90 -12.19
CA ILE A 42 4.80 -3.46 -11.82
C ILE A 42 3.77 -2.37 -11.60
N SER A 43 2.55 -2.59 -12.11
CA SER A 43 1.39 -1.75 -11.82
C SER A 43 0.10 -2.55 -11.73
N ILE A 44 -0.79 -2.12 -10.84
CA ILE A 44 -2.19 -2.56 -10.78
C ILE A 44 -3.11 -1.38 -11.08
N THR A 45 -4.33 -1.67 -11.51
CA THR A 45 -5.40 -0.67 -11.64
C THR A 45 -6.55 -1.04 -10.73
N VAL A 46 -7.08 -0.02 -10.05
CA VAL A 46 -8.15 -0.11 -9.06
C VAL A 46 -9.30 0.77 -9.53
N ASN A 47 -10.54 0.33 -9.36
CA ASN A 47 -11.74 1.12 -9.68
C ASN A 47 -12.10 2.08 -8.52
N SER A 48 -13.27 2.73 -8.61
CA SER A 48 -13.77 3.63 -7.56
C SER A 48 -14.13 2.92 -6.26
N ASP A 49 -14.40 1.62 -6.32
CA ASP A 49 -14.86 0.79 -5.20
C ASP A 49 -13.69 0.06 -4.52
N ASP A 50 -12.46 0.53 -4.76
CA ASP A 50 -11.23 -0.04 -4.23
C ASP A 50 -11.00 -1.52 -4.62
N LEU A 51 -11.55 -1.96 -5.76
CA LEU A 51 -11.36 -3.31 -6.32
C LEU A 51 -10.26 -3.33 -7.39
N ILE A 52 -9.38 -4.32 -7.32
CA ILE A 52 -8.37 -4.56 -8.37
C ILE A 52 -9.05 -5.08 -9.63
N VAL A 53 -9.02 -4.26 -10.69
CA VAL A 53 -9.59 -4.58 -12.02
C VAL A 53 -8.51 -4.95 -13.04
N ARG A 54 -7.24 -4.61 -12.78
CA ARG A 54 -6.12 -5.02 -13.64
C ARG A 54 -4.90 -5.40 -12.82
N LYS A 55 -4.35 -6.58 -13.10
CA LYS A 55 -3.11 -7.11 -12.53
C LYS A 55 -1.99 -7.06 -13.58
N PRO A 56 -0.70 -7.14 -13.17
CA PRO A 56 0.39 -7.35 -14.10
C PRO A 56 0.22 -8.68 -14.85
N ASN A 57 0.74 -8.77 -16.07
CA ASN A 57 0.82 -10.06 -16.75
C ASN A 57 1.93 -10.93 -16.11
N GLY A 58 1.92 -12.23 -16.39
CA GLY A 58 2.90 -13.18 -15.81
C GLY A 58 4.35 -12.93 -16.22
N GLU A 59 4.58 -12.14 -17.27
CA GLU A 59 5.91 -11.79 -17.76
C GLU A 59 6.48 -10.54 -17.07
N THR A 60 5.63 -9.69 -16.49
CA THR A 60 6.09 -8.50 -15.79
C THR A 60 6.63 -8.91 -14.43
N ILE A 61 7.91 -8.65 -14.20
CA ILE A 61 8.59 -8.94 -12.94
C ILE A 61 9.18 -7.68 -12.31
N HIS A 62 9.38 -7.72 -11.00
CA HIS A 62 10.15 -6.70 -10.29
C HIS A 62 11.63 -6.78 -10.65
N ASN A 63 12.33 -5.64 -10.64
CA ASN A 63 13.79 -5.63 -10.77
C ASN A 63 14.41 -5.99 -9.41
N PRO A 64 15.05 -7.17 -9.25
CA PRO A 64 15.55 -7.64 -7.96
C PRO A 64 16.68 -6.77 -7.38
N LYS A 65 17.39 -5.98 -8.21
CA LYS A 65 18.43 -5.05 -7.76
C LYS A 65 17.86 -3.75 -7.16
N LYS A 66 16.58 -3.46 -7.39
CA LYS A 66 15.92 -2.21 -6.97
C LYS A 66 14.75 -2.45 -6.02
N CYS A 67 14.08 -3.58 -6.16
CA CYS A 67 12.84 -3.91 -5.49
C CYS A 67 13.11 -4.93 -4.39
N THR A 68 12.73 -4.59 -3.15
CA THR A 68 12.74 -5.52 -2.01
C THR A 68 11.34 -6.07 -1.83
N LYS A 69 11.19 -7.40 -1.88
CA LYS A 69 9.94 -8.08 -1.53
C LYS A 69 9.88 -8.21 -0.02
N TYR A 70 8.79 -7.76 0.59
CA TYR A 70 8.59 -7.93 2.02
C TYR A 70 8.29 -9.39 2.36
N PHE A 71 8.80 -9.84 3.50
CA PHE A 71 8.32 -11.06 4.11
C PHE A 71 6.87 -10.86 4.62
N PRO A 72 6.07 -11.94 4.76
CA PRO A 72 4.70 -11.83 5.26
C PRO A 72 4.57 -11.05 6.57
N VAL A 73 5.48 -11.27 7.53
CA VAL A 73 5.51 -10.52 8.79
C VAL A 73 5.80 -9.03 8.57
N GLN A 74 6.75 -8.70 7.70
CA GLN A 74 7.08 -7.31 7.37
C GLN A 74 5.90 -6.57 6.71
N LYS A 75 5.10 -7.26 5.90
CA LYS A 75 3.85 -6.69 5.34
C LYS A 75 2.92 -6.24 6.46
N VAL A 76 2.71 -7.07 7.48
CA VAL A 76 1.83 -6.71 8.61
C VAL A 76 2.40 -5.52 9.38
N CYS A 77 3.70 -5.56 9.70
CA CYS A 77 4.35 -4.48 10.43
C CYS A 77 4.30 -3.13 9.69
N ILE A 78 4.46 -3.12 8.37
CA ILE A 78 4.46 -1.86 7.61
C ILE A 78 3.06 -1.26 7.48
N ILE A 79 2.02 -2.11 7.42
CA ILE A 79 0.61 -1.67 7.47
C ILE A 79 0.35 -0.99 8.81
N GLU A 80 0.73 -1.64 9.91
CA GLU A 80 0.48 -1.10 11.25
C GLU A 80 1.29 0.17 11.52
N TYR A 81 2.53 0.23 11.04
CA TYR A 81 3.36 1.42 11.15
C TYR A 81 2.74 2.64 10.46
N GLU A 82 2.23 2.49 9.22
CA GLU A 82 1.64 3.62 8.49
C GLU A 82 0.30 4.06 9.11
N ARG A 83 -0.47 3.12 9.69
CA ARG A 83 -1.65 3.44 10.52
C ARG A 83 -1.29 4.26 11.75
N LEU A 84 -0.32 3.80 12.55
CA LEU A 84 0.14 4.52 13.73
C LEU A 84 0.69 5.91 13.38
N LYS A 85 1.40 6.03 12.25
CA LYS A 85 1.89 7.31 11.76
C LYS A 85 0.74 8.26 11.43
N TYR A 86 -0.33 7.78 10.79
CA TYR A 86 -1.52 8.58 10.51
C TYR A 86 -2.25 9.00 11.79
N GLU A 87 -2.47 8.07 12.73
CA GLU A 87 -3.08 8.38 14.03
C GLU A 87 -2.28 9.45 14.77
N ALA A 88 -0.95 9.32 14.81
CA ALA A 88 -0.07 10.31 15.42
C ALA A 88 -0.14 11.70 14.77
N GLN A 89 -0.44 11.76 13.48
CA GLN A 89 -0.59 13.03 12.74
C GLN A 89 -1.96 13.69 12.95
N THR A 90 -2.99 12.89 13.20
CA THR A 90 -4.40 13.35 13.17
C THR A 90 -5.05 13.43 14.54
N ASP A 91 -4.59 12.65 15.52
CA ASP A 91 -5.07 12.67 16.90
C ASP A 91 -4.08 13.40 17.81
N HIS A 92 -4.49 14.55 18.34
CA HIS A 92 -3.68 15.34 19.27
C HIS A 92 -3.45 14.67 20.63
N ASN A 93 -4.26 13.66 20.98
CA ASN A 93 -4.09 12.87 22.21
C ASN A 93 -3.32 11.57 21.95
N PHE A 94 -2.79 11.37 20.74
CA PHE A 94 -2.10 10.15 20.41
C PHE A 94 -0.88 9.94 21.32
N SER A 95 -0.77 8.72 21.85
CA SER A 95 0.36 8.29 22.65
C SER A 95 0.80 6.91 22.19
N PHE A 96 1.99 6.83 21.60
CA PHE A 96 2.61 5.56 21.21
C PHE A 96 2.64 4.58 22.39
N SER A 97 2.99 5.05 23.58
CA SER A 97 3.11 4.23 24.79
C SER A 97 1.76 3.66 25.25
N LYS A 98 0.65 4.36 24.98
CA LYS A 98 -0.71 3.88 25.25
C LYS A 98 -1.13 2.89 24.17
N ARG A 99 -0.95 3.26 22.90
CA ARG A 99 -1.39 2.43 21.77
C ARG A 99 -0.63 1.11 21.69
N TYR A 100 0.66 1.11 21.99
CA TYR A 100 1.47 -0.11 22.07
C TYR A 100 0.96 -1.08 23.15
N ARG A 101 0.45 -0.56 24.28
CA ARG A 101 -0.14 -1.39 25.35
C ARG A 101 -1.48 -2.01 24.97
N GLU A 102 -2.22 -1.42 24.04
CA GLU A 102 -3.52 -1.91 23.57
C GLU A 102 -3.39 -2.98 22.47
N ILE A 103 -2.21 -3.12 21.88
CA ILE A 103 -1.90 -4.09 20.81
C ILE A 103 -1.29 -5.39 21.38
N LEU A 104 -0.78 -5.38 22.61
CA LEU A 104 -0.31 -6.55 23.36
C LEU A 104 -1.46 -7.30 24.04
#